data_AF-A0A0S4LPE9-F1
#
_entry.id   AF-A0A0S4LPE9-F1
#
_cell.length_a   1.000
_cell.length_b   1.000
_cell.length_c   1.000
_cell.angle_alpha   90.00
_cell.angle_beta   90.00
_cell.angle_gamma   90.00
#
_symmetry.space_group_name_H-M   'P 1'
#
loop_
_entity.id
_entity.type
_entity.pdbx_description
1 polymer ?
#
loop_
_entity_poly.entity_id
_entity_poly.type
_entity_poly.pdbx_seq_one_letter_code
_entity_poly.pdbx_strand_id
1 'polypeptide(L)'
;MPAETSKVGKRGAVVIPASLRRRFGITEGSLVIAEERAEGVLIRPAAAFPLEMYTPERQAEFLLSNAVDSKDYARAKEAVRKMGLDVRKIPHYKPARS
;
A
#
# COMPACT_ATOMS: atom_id res chain seq x y z
N MET A 1 18.13 -7.62 -26.41
CA MET A 1 16.82 -7.98 -25.80
C MET A 1 15.87 -8.34 -26.92
N PRO A 2 14.99 -9.34 -26.77
CA PRO A 2 14.00 -9.64 -27.81
C PRO A 2 13.07 -8.44 -27.99
N ALA A 3 12.95 -7.98 -29.23
CA ALA A 3 12.05 -6.90 -29.63
C ALA A 3 11.12 -7.45 -30.70
N GLU A 4 9.82 -7.28 -30.50
CA GLU A 4 8.78 -7.72 -31.43
C GLU A 4 7.89 -6.52 -31.73
N THR A 5 7.55 -6.29 -33.00
CA THR A 5 6.69 -5.19 -33.42
C THR A 5 5.22 -5.55 -33.21
N SER A 6 4.44 -4.64 -32.64
CA SER A 6 2.98 -4.77 -32.51
C SER A 6 2.27 -3.70 -33.35
N LYS A 7 1.14 -4.07 -33.95
CA LYS A 7 0.29 -3.11 -34.66
C LYS A 7 -0.55 -2.31 -33.66
N VAL A 8 -0.74 -1.03 -33.98
CA VAL A 8 -1.61 -0.14 -33.23
C VAL A 8 -3.03 -0.25 -33.78
N GLY A 9 -4.00 -0.51 -32.91
CA GLY A 9 -5.41 -0.53 -33.26
C GLY A 9 -5.99 0.88 -33.45
N LYS A 10 -7.24 0.97 -33.95
CA LYS A 10 -7.93 2.24 -34.27
C LYS A 10 -7.94 3.27 -33.13
N ARG A 11 -7.89 2.83 -31.87
CA ARG A 11 -7.95 3.68 -30.67
C ARG A 11 -6.62 3.73 -29.91
N GLY A 12 -5.49 3.40 -30.54
CA GLY A 12 -4.19 3.40 -29.87
C GLY A 12 -3.89 2.15 -29.04
N ALA A 13 -4.75 1.13 -29.09
CA ALA A 13 -4.50 -0.14 -28.40
C ALA A 13 -3.29 -0.86 -29.01
N VAL A 14 -2.31 -1.20 -28.17
CA VAL A 14 -1.13 -1.99 -28.54
C VAL A 14 -1.18 -3.31 -27.79
N VAL A 15 -1.05 -4.42 -28.53
CA VAL A 15 -0.99 -5.74 -27.92
C VAL A 15 0.45 -6.01 -27.48
N ILE A 16 0.66 -6.29 -26.19
CA ILE A 16 1.97 -6.73 -25.69
C ILE A 16 2.21 -8.18 -26.15
N PRO A 17 3.31 -8.48 -26.86
CA PRO A 17 3.67 -9.83 -27.29
C PRO A 17 3.62 -10.85 -26.15
N ALA A 18 3.20 -12.09 -26.46
CA ALA A 18 2.99 -13.14 -25.45
C ALA A 18 4.27 -13.51 -24.68
N SER A 19 5.43 -13.41 -25.33
CA SER A 19 6.76 -13.59 -24.73
C SER A 19 6.99 -12.60 -23.57
N LEU A 20 6.74 -11.31 -23.82
CA LEU A 20 6.91 -10.24 -22.85
C LEU A 20 5.88 -10.32 -21.73
N ARG A 21 4.60 -10.57 -22.04
CA ARG A 21 3.56 -10.76 -21.02
C ARG A 21 3.92 -11.84 -20.00
N ARG A 22 4.34 -13.02 -20.48
CA ARG A 22 4.77 -14.13 -19.61
C ARG A 22 5.98 -13.76 -18.75
N ARG A 23 6.97 -13.08 -19.34
CA ARG A 23 8.19 -12.67 -18.62
C ARG A 23 7.91 -11.69 -17.48
N PHE A 24 6.96 -10.77 -17.67
CA PHE A 24 6.62 -9.74 -16.70
C PHE A 24 5.37 -10.06 -15.86
N GLY A 25 4.82 -11.28 -15.97
CA GLY A 25 3.63 -11.69 -15.22
C GLY A 25 2.37 -10.89 -15.55
N ILE A 26 2.28 -10.32 -16.75
CA ILE A 26 1.11 -9.53 -17.18
C ILE A 26 0.06 -10.49 -17.75
N THR A 27 -1.03 -10.65 -17.00
CA THR A 27 -2.18 -11.46 -17.38
C THR A 27 -3.38 -10.58 -17.71
N GLU A 28 -4.48 -11.21 -18.14
CA GLU A 28 -5.75 -10.50 -18.23
C GLU A 28 -6.12 -9.87 -16.88
N GLY A 29 -6.64 -8.65 -16.89
CA GLY A 29 -7.01 -7.90 -15.70
C GLY A 29 -5.84 -7.29 -14.90
N SER A 30 -4.58 -7.56 -15.26
CA SER A 30 -3.43 -6.91 -14.60
C SER A 30 -3.47 -5.40 -14.78
N LEU A 31 -3.18 -4.67 -13.70
CA LEU A 31 -2.95 -3.24 -13.79
C LEU A 31 -1.55 -2.98 -14.34
N VAL A 32 -1.45 -1.99 -15.21
CA VAL A 32 -0.18 -1.49 -15.74
C VAL A 32 -0.17 0.03 -15.69
N ILE A 33 1.02 0.60 -15.51
CA ILE A 33 1.24 2.04 -15.67
C ILE A 33 1.90 2.25 -17.02
N ALA A 34 1.38 3.21 -17.78
CA ALA A 34 2.00 3.75 -18.97
C ALA A 34 2.55 5.14 -18.63
N GLU A 35 3.87 5.32 -18.73
CA GLU A 35 4.54 6.57 -18.41
C GLU A 35 5.38 7.08 -19.58
N GLU A 36 5.36 8.40 -19.79
CA GLU A 36 6.20 9.07 -20.78
C GLU A 36 7.67 9.07 -20.30
N ARG A 37 8.57 8.71 -21.22
CA ARG A 37 10.02 8.72 -21.06
C ARG A 37 10.64 9.31 -22.32
N ALA A 38 11.91 9.74 -22.25
CA ALA A 38 12.60 10.36 -23.39
C ALA A 38 12.67 9.42 -24.60
N GLU A 39 12.76 8.12 -24.34
CA GLU A 39 12.82 7.03 -25.31
C GLU A 39 11.45 6.50 -25.77
N GLY A 40 10.34 6.99 -25.21
CA GLY A 40 8.98 6.58 -25.58
C GLY A 40 8.07 6.30 -24.38
N VAL A 41 7.19 5.30 -24.51
CA VAL A 41 6.25 4.92 -23.44
C VAL A 41 6.77 3.70 -22.70
N LEU A 42 7.06 3.84 -21.41
CA LEU A 42 7.40 2.72 -20.54
C LEU A 42 6.11 2.12 -19.96
N ILE A 43 5.92 0.82 -20.19
CA ILE A 43 4.82 0.04 -19.60
C ILE A 43 5.39 -0.83 -18.48
N ARG A 44 4.86 -0.70 -17.27
CA ARG A 44 5.27 -1.53 -16.12
C ARG A 44 4.09 -2.09 -15.34
N PRO A 45 4.19 -3.31 -14.77
CA PRO A 45 3.17 -3.84 -13.89
C PRO A 45 2.86 -2.89 -12.73
N ALA A 46 1.60 -2.88 -12.30
CA ALA A 46 1.11 -2.12 -11.17
C ALA A 46 0.19 -2.98 -10.30
N ALA A 47 0.02 -2.56 -9.05
CA ALA A 47 -0.89 -3.18 -8.11
C ALA A 47 -1.72 -2.09 -7.41
N ALA A 48 -3.00 -2.37 -7.21
CA ALA A 48 -3.88 -1.54 -6.41
C ALA A 48 -3.97 -2.15 -5.01
N PHE A 49 -3.72 -1.33 -4.00
CA PHE A 49 -3.88 -1.72 -2.60
C PHE A 49 -4.99 -0.87 -1.98
N PRO A 50 -5.89 -1.47 -1.18
CA PRO A 50 -6.81 -0.67 -0.38
C PRO A 50 -5.99 0.18 0.60
N LEU A 51 -6.23 1.48 0.62
CA LEU A 51 -5.68 2.36 1.66
C LEU A 51 -6.62 2.33 2.86
N GLU A 52 -6.16 1.77 3.97
CA GLU A 52 -6.87 1.86 5.23
C GLU A 52 -6.60 3.23 5.87
N MET A 53 -7.52 4.17 5.72
CA MET A 53 -7.47 5.46 6.40
C MET A 53 -7.95 5.29 7.85
N TYR A 54 -7.01 5.26 8.79
CA TYR A 54 -7.35 5.21 10.22
C TYR A 54 -7.63 6.59 10.78
N THR A 55 -8.74 6.71 11.51
CA THR A 55 -9.00 7.89 12.34
C THR A 55 -7.92 8.00 13.43
N PRO A 56 -7.68 9.21 13.98
CA PRO A 56 -6.76 9.37 15.12
C PRO A 56 -7.07 8.42 16.29
N GLU A 57 -8.35 8.17 16.55
CA GLU A 57 -8.80 7.26 17.61
C GLU A 57 -8.42 5.81 17.34
N ARG A 58 -8.53 5.36 16.07
CA ARG A 58 -8.12 4.00 15.68
C ARG A 58 -6.61 3.82 15.75
N GLN A 59 -5.84 4.84 15.37
CA GLN A 59 -4.39 4.83 15.56
C GLN A 59 -4.02 4.78 17.05
N ALA A 60 -4.71 5.54 17.89
CA ALA A 60 -4.51 5.53 19.34
C ALA A 60 -4.85 4.17 19.96
N GLU A 61 -5.92 3.51 19.52
CA GLU A 61 -6.28 2.15 19.94
C GLU A 61 -5.15 1.16 19.64
N PHE A 62 -4.56 1.23 18.45
CA PHE A 62 -3.45 0.36 18.08
C PHE A 62 -2.21 0.62 18.93
N LEU A 63 -1.84 1.89 19.13
CA LEU A 63 -0.69 2.25 19.99
C LEU A 63 -0.84 1.68 21.39
N LEU A 64 -2.04 1.73 21.95
CA LEU A 64 -2.32 1.25 23.31
C LEU A 64 -2.43 -0.28 23.38
N SER A 65 -3.10 -0.90 22.41
CA SER A 65 -3.37 -2.35 22.39
C SER A 65 -2.16 -3.20 22.01
N ASN A 66 -1.25 -2.64 21.23
CA ASN A 66 -0.02 -3.34 20.81
C ASN A 66 1.15 -3.11 21.77
N ALA A 67 0.95 -2.39 22.88
CA ALA A 67 1.98 -2.20 23.88
C ALA A 67 2.35 -3.55 24.51
N VAL A 68 3.63 -3.90 24.51
CA VAL A 68 4.08 -5.24 24.93
C VAL A 68 4.29 -5.37 26.45
N ASP A 69 4.63 -4.27 27.13
CA ASP A 69 4.86 -4.23 28.58
C ASP A 69 4.36 -2.91 29.20
N SER A 70 4.50 -2.78 30.52
CA SER A 70 4.02 -1.60 31.26
C SER A 70 4.75 -0.30 30.89
N LYS A 71 6.05 -0.37 30.56
CA LYS A 71 6.87 0.76 30.14
C LYS A 71 6.48 1.20 28.73
N ASP A 72 6.24 0.24 27.85
CA ASP A 72 5.76 0.45 26.50
C ASP A 72 4.37 1.10 26.50
N TYR A 73 3.48 0.59 27.35
CA TYR A 73 2.16 1.17 27.53
C TYR A 73 2.21 2.59 28.10
N ALA A 74 3.17 2.92 28.97
CA ALA A 74 3.38 4.30 29.41
C ALA A 74 3.73 5.23 28.24
N ARG A 75 4.64 4.81 27.35
CA ARG A 75 5.01 5.55 26.13
C ARG A 75 3.82 5.69 25.17
N ALA A 76 3.05 4.62 24.97
CA ALA A 76 1.85 4.64 24.14
C ALA A 76 0.82 5.68 24.64
N LYS A 77 0.59 5.75 25.96
CA LYS A 77 -0.29 6.78 26.55
C LYS A 77 0.20 8.20 26.30
N GLU A 78 1.50 8.45 26.36
CA GLU A 78 2.07 9.76 26.05
C GLU A 78 1.89 10.12 24.58
N ALA A 79 2.10 9.17 23.67
CA ALA A 79 1.86 9.35 22.24
C ALA A 79 0.38 9.71 21.97
N VAL A 80 -0.56 8.98 22.56
CA VAL A 80 -2.01 9.27 22.41
C VAL A 80 -2.38 10.65 22.96
N ARG A 81 -1.78 11.09 24.08
CA ARG A 81 -1.99 12.45 24.60
C ARG A 81 -1.44 13.53 23.68
N LYS A 82 -0.27 13.30 23.05
CA LYS A 82 0.30 14.23 22.05
C LYS A 82 -0.57 14.35 20.80
N MET A 83 -1.36 13.33 20.49
CA MET A 83 -2.39 13.37 19.43
C MET A 83 -3.65 14.16 19.85
N GLY A 84 -3.72 14.68 21.08
CA GLY A 84 -4.87 15.42 21.59
C GLY A 84 -6.03 14.54 22.07
N LEU A 85 -5.80 13.23 22.22
CA LEU A 85 -6.83 12.25 22.56
C LEU A 85 -6.78 11.87 24.05
N ASP A 86 -7.95 11.66 24.66
CA ASP A 86 -8.05 11.12 26.03
C ASP A 86 -7.92 9.59 25.98
N VAL A 87 -6.78 9.09 26.45
CA VAL A 87 -6.48 7.65 26.60
C VAL A 87 -7.65 6.86 27.22
N ARG A 88 -8.37 7.43 28.18
CA ARG A 88 -9.47 6.73 28.89
C ARG A 88 -10.69 6.48 28.02
N LYS A 89 -10.85 7.26 26.94
CA LYS A 89 -11.96 7.16 25.99
C LYS A 89 -11.65 6.23 24.82
N ILE A 90 -10.39 5.86 24.62
CA ILE A 90 -9.98 4.94 23.56
C ILE A 90 -10.20 3.50 24.04
N PRO A 91 -11.01 2.67 23.36
CA PRO A 91 -11.09 1.25 23.68
C PRO A 91 -9.74 0.60 23.33
N HIS A 92 -9.14 -0.14 24.27
CA HIS A 92 -7.86 -0.84 24.03
C HIS A 92 -7.60 -1.94 25.06
N TYR A 93 -6.72 -2.88 24.72
CA TYR A 93 -6.22 -3.90 25.64
C TYR A 93 -5.00 -3.40 26.41
N LYS A 94 -4.84 -3.82 27.66
CA LYS A 94 -3.62 -3.54 28.44
C LYS A 94 -2.68 -4.73 28.32
N PRO A 95 -1.35 -4.50 28.26
CA PRO A 95 -0.39 -5.60 28.30
C PRO A 95 -0.57 -6.44 29.56
N ALA A 96 -0.30 -7.73 29.45
CA ALA A 96 -0.16 -8.59 30.61
C ALA A 96 0.91 -8.00 31.55
N ARG A 97 0.66 -8.03 32.86
CA ARG A 97 1.66 -7.58 33.83
C ARG A 97 2.88 -8.49 33.71
N SER A 98 3.98 -7.94 33.22
CA SER A 98 5.33 -8.51 33.39
C SER A 98 5.87 -8.08 34.75
#